data_AF-A0A969D9S4-F1
#
_entry.id   AF-A0A969D9S4-F1
#
_cell.length_a   1.000
_cell.length_b   1.000
_cell.length_c   1.000
_cell.angle_alpha   90.00
_cell.angle_beta   90.00
_cell.angle_gamma   90.00
#
_symmetry.space_group_name_H-M   'P 1'
#
loop_
_entity.id
_entity.type
_entity.pdbx_description
1 polymer ?
#
loop_
_entity_poly.entity_id
_entity_poly.type
_entity_poly.pdbx_seq_one_letter_code
_entity_poly.pdbx_strand_id
1 'polypeptide(L)'
;MKTSTACQRRNMRRWCGRLAGRGGLGCCLCNVHKALYNKACCYALLDQPEAALNFLQQAIALAPDKYIELAKTDPDFTALRSDPRFQALIQ
;
A
#
# COMPACT_ATOMS: atom_id res chain seq x y z
N MET A 1 19.28 14.93 2.70
CA MET A 1 19.07 13.77 1.81
C MET A 1 18.37 12.68 2.62
N LYS A 2 17.04 12.56 2.54
CA LYS A 2 16.30 11.51 3.27
C LYS A 2 16.15 10.32 2.34
N THR A 3 17.12 9.41 2.40
CA THR A 3 17.07 8.16 1.65
C THR A 3 15.88 7.35 2.13
N SER A 4 15.02 6.98 1.18
CA SER A 4 13.98 5.97 1.34
C SER A 4 14.63 4.67 1.81
N THR A 5 14.50 4.38 3.12
CA THR A 5 14.92 3.12 3.74
C THR A 5 13.71 2.46 4.38
N ALA A 6 12.64 2.21 3.60
CA ALA A 6 11.49 1.43 4.06
C ALA A 6 11.22 0.16 3.22
N CYS A 7 12.11 -0.19 2.28
CA CYS A 7 11.93 -1.36 1.42
C CYS A 7 13.01 -2.46 1.57
N GLN A 8 13.96 -2.35 2.50
CA GLN A 8 15.00 -3.37 2.65
C GLN A 8 14.94 -4.16 3.97
N ARG A 9 14.47 -5.41 3.82
CA ARG A 9 15.05 -6.62 4.44
C ARG A 9 15.02 -6.79 5.96
N ARG A 10 14.09 -6.19 6.70
CA ARG A 10 13.83 -6.65 8.06
C ARG A 10 12.36 -6.60 8.44
N ASN A 11 11.82 -7.79 8.70
CA ASN A 11 10.75 -8.05 9.67
C ASN A 11 9.29 -8.09 9.18
N MET A 12 9.01 -9.03 8.28
CA MET A 12 7.66 -9.55 8.00
C MET A 12 7.03 -10.34 9.18
N ARG A 13 7.61 -10.26 10.40
CA ARG A 13 7.16 -10.96 11.63
C ARG A 13 6.91 -10.02 12.83
N ARG A 14 6.67 -8.71 12.61
CA ARG A 14 6.36 -7.76 13.71
C ARG A 14 5.09 -6.94 13.54
N TRP A 15 4.18 -7.35 12.66
CA TRP A 15 2.93 -6.63 12.39
C TRP A 15 1.71 -7.16 13.16
N CYS A 16 1.93 -7.90 14.25
CA CYS A 16 0.88 -8.22 15.22
C CYS A 16 1.43 -7.91 16.62
N GLY A 17 1.08 -6.73 17.13
CA GLY A 17 1.58 -6.26 18.40
C GLY A 17 0.78 -5.08 18.91
N ARG A 18 -0.32 -5.41 19.60
CA ARG A 18 -0.99 -4.59 20.63
C ARG A 18 -2.03 -3.59 20.14
N LEU A 19 -3.26 -4.06 19.90
CA LEU A 19 -4.50 -3.36 20.25
C LEU A 19 -5.62 -4.39 20.48
N ALA A 20 -5.68 -4.94 21.69
CA ALA A 20 -6.86 -5.64 22.20
C ALA A 20 -7.46 -4.79 23.32
N GLY A 21 -8.63 -4.20 23.08
CA GLY A 21 -9.29 -3.38 24.09
C GLY A 21 -10.59 -2.73 23.64
N ARG A 22 -11.68 -3.48 23.77
CA ARG A 22 -13.10 -3.08 23.87
C ARG A 22 -13.92 -2.88 22.57
N GLY A 23 -14.71 -3.92 22.26
CA GLY A 23 -16.18 -3.85 22.21
C GLY A 23 -16.86 -3.14 21.03
N GLY A 24 -17.42 -3.93 20.11
CA GLY A 24 -18.49 -3.49 19.18
C GLY A 24 -18.22 -3.82 17.71
N LEU A 25 -18.91 -4.85 17.19
CA LEU A 25 -19.27 -5.10 15.78
C LEU A 25 -18.18 -4.86 14.69
N GLY A 26 -17.63 -5.94 14.12
CA GLY A 26 -16.88 -5.91 12.84
C GLY A 26 -15.45 -6.48 12.84
N CYS A 27 -15.09 -7.38 13.75
CA CYS A 27 -13.73 -7.91 13.86
C CYS A 27 -13.40 -8.98 12.80
N CYS A 28 -12.68 -8.58 11.74
CA CYS A 28 -11.56 -9.32 11.11
C CYS A 28 -10.93 -8.63 9.88
N LEU A 29 -11.45 -7.47 9.40
CA LEU A 29 -10.91 -6.81 8.20
C LEU A 29 -9.84 -5.73 8.44
N CYS A 30 -9.35 -5.55 9.67
CA CYS A 30 -8.83 -4.24 10.07
C CYS A 30 -7.50 -3.78 9.47
N ASN A 31 -6.76 -4.59 8.68
CA ASN A 31 -5.51 -4.10 8.06
C ASN A 31 -5.13 -4.74 6.71
N VAL A 32 -6.02 -5.51 6.05
CA VAL A 32 -5.66 -6.19 4.79
C VAL A 32 -5.33 -5.18 3.69
N HIS A 33 -6.17 -4.16 3.55
CA HIS A 33 -5.97 -3.07 2.58
C HIS A 33 -4.64 -2.32 2.80
N LYS A 34 -4.19 -2.18 4.05
CA LYS A 34 -2.90 -1.56 4.41
C LYS A 34 -1.71 -2.43 4.05
N ALA A 35 -1.82 -3.75 4.29
CA ALA A 35 -0.77 -4.68 3.91
C ALA A 35 -0.60 -4.77 2.38
N LEU A 36 -1.72 -4.72 1.64
CA LEU A 36 -1.72 -4.68 0.17
C LEU A 36 -1.07 -3.42 -0.36
N TYR A 37 -1.44 -2.25 0.17
CA TYR A 37 -0.82 -0.99 -0.21
C TYR A 37 0.69 -0.98 0.04
N ASN A 38 1.12 -1.43 1.23
CA ASN A 38 2.54 -1.51 1.54
C ASN A 38 3.30 -2.48 0.63
N LYS A 39 2.66 -3.59 0.22
CA LYS A 39 3.24 -4.48 -0.79
C LYS A 39 3.41 -3.75 -2.12
N ALA A 40 2.38 -3.01 -2.56
CA ALA A 40 2.45 -2.22 -3.79
C ALA A 40 3.63 -1.24 -3.78
N CYS A 41 3.84 -0.51 -2.67
CA CYS A 41 5.00 0.37 -2.50
C CYS A 41 6.33 -0.39 -2.63
N CYS A 42 6.46 -1.55 -1.98
CA CYS A 42 7.67 -2.36 -2.09
C CYS A 42 7.94 -2.81 -3.53
N TYR A 43 6.91 -3.25 -4.26
CA TYR A 43 7.07 -3.67 -5.66
C TYR A 43 7.36 -2.50 -6.59
N ALA A 44 6.81 -1.31 -6.32
CA ALA A 44 7.14 -0.09 -7.05
C ALA A 44 8.63 0.27 -6.90
N LEU A 45 9.19 0.10 -5.69
CA LEU A 45 10.61 0.33 -5.42
C LEU A 45 11.53 -0.78 -5.98
N LEU A 46 11.00 -1.98 -6.19
CA LEU A 46 11.70 -3.10 -6.84
C LEU A 46 11.63 -3.02 -8.37
N ASP A 47 11.09 -1.95 -8.94
CA ASP A 47 10.90 -1.76 -10.39
C ASP A 47 10.04 -2.87 -11.03
N GLN A 48 9.06 -3.36 -10.26
CA GLN A 48 8.08 -4.37 -10.71
C GLN A 48 6.68 -3.74 -10.82
N PRO A 49 6.43 -2.94 -11.89
CA PRO A 49 5.22 -2.14 -12.02
C PRO A 49 3.94 -2.99 -12.07
N GLU A 50 4.00 -4.15 -12.70
CA GLU A 50 2.84 -5.05 -12.85
C GLU A 50 2.35 -5.58 -11.51
N ALA A 51 3.27 -6.04 -10.66
CA ALA A 51 2.95 -6.53 -9.33
C ALA A 51 2.46 -5.38 -8.43
N ALA A 52 3.11 -4.22 -8.52
CA ALA A 52 2.74 -3.04 -7.75
C ALA A 52 1.30 -2.59 -8.05
N LEU A 53 0.93 -2.49 -9.33
CA LEU A 53 -0.40 -2.10 -9.77
C LEU A 53 -1.47 -3.08 -9.31
N ASN A 54 -1.21 -4.39 -9.39
CA ASN A 54 -2.15 -5.42 -8.95
C ASN A 54 -2.46 -5.30 -7.43
N PHE A 55 -1.42 -5.15 -6.60
CA PHE A 55 -1.62 -4.98 -5.16
C PHE A 55 -2.27 -3.63 -4.81
N LEU A 56 -1.94 -2.57 -5.55
CA LEU A 56 -2.55 -1.25 -5.38
C LEU A 56 -4.04 -1.29 -5.72
N GLN A 57 -4.41 -1.93 -6.83
CA GLN A 57 -5.81 -2.10 -7.22
C GLN A 57 -6.63 -2.84 -6.16
N GLN A 58 -6.08 -3.89 -5.57
CA GLN A 58 -6.74 -4.60 -4.47
C GLN A 58 -6.87 -3.72 -3.20
N ALA A 59 -5.87 -2.88 -2.91
CA ALA A 59 -5.96 -1.94 -1.80
C ALA A 59 -7.03 -0.88 -2.03
N ILE A 60 -7.07 -0.30 -3.24
CA ILE A 60 -8.08 0.68 -3.68
C ILE A 60 -9.48 0.06 -3.66
N ALA A 61 -9.65 -1.19 -4.11
CA ALA A 61 -10.94 -1.86 -4.07
C ALA A 61 -11.52 -2.00 -2.64
N LEU A 62 -10.66 -2.06 -1.62
CA LEU A 62 -11.07 -2.15 -0.22
C LEU A 62 -11.30 -0.79 0.44
N ALA A 63 -10.52 0.24 0.07
CA ALA A 63 -10.65 1.58 0.61
C ALA A 63 -10.24 2.64 -0.43
N PRO A 64 -11.10 2.92 -1.42
CA PRO A 64 -10.72 3.73 -2.58
C PRO A 64 -10.37 5.15 -2.19
N ASP A 65 -11.22 5.81 -1.39
CA ASP A 65 -11.04 7.21 -0.98
C ASP A 65 -9.69 7.45 -0.28
N LYS A 66 -9.24 6.47 0.50
CA LYS A 66 -7.99 6.57 1.25
C LYS A 66 -6.77 6.35 0.36
N TYR A 67 -6.82 5.32 -0.49
CA TYR A 67 -5.65 4.88 -1.25
C TYR A 67 -5.45 5.64 -2.55
N ILE A 68 -6.50 6.17 -3.17
CA ILE A 68 -6.39 7.04 -4.33
C ILE A 68 -5.63 8.32 -3.95
N GLU A 69 -6.04 8.99 -2.87
CA GLU A 69 -5.41 10.22 -2.40
C GLU A 69 -3.97 10.00 -1.89
N LEU A 70 -3.73 8.87 -1.21
CA LEU A 70 -2.37 8.47 -0.84
C LEU A 70 -1.52 8.20 -2.08
N ALA A 71 -1.98 7.38 -3.02
CA ALA A 71 -1.19 7.00 -4.20
C ALA A 71 -0.83 8.22 -5.09
N LYS A 72 -1.71 9.23 -5.16
CA LYS A 72 -1.42 10.51 -5.83
C LYS A 72 -0.22 11.23 -5.22
N THR A 73 -0.08 11.22 -3.89
CA THR A 73 0.94 12.00 -3.17
C THR A 73 2.18 11.18 -2.78
N ASP A 74 2.09 9.85 -2.77
CA ASP A 74 3.14 8.95 -2.30
C ASP A 74 4.40 8.98 -3.19
N PRO A 75 5.60 9.23 -2.63
CA PRO A 75 6.83 9.21 -3.39
C PRO A 75 7.21 7.81 -3.90
N ASP A 76 6.76 6.73 -3.25
CA ASP A 76 7.12 5.36 -3.65
C ASP A 76 6.55 5.00 -5.04
N PHE A 77 5.46 5.67 -5.46
CA PHE A 77 4.86 5.50 -6.78
C PHE A 77 5.36 6.50 -7.83
N THR A 78 6.41 7.27 -7.54
CA THR A 78 6.95 8.25 -8.50
C THR A 78 7.34 7.59 -9.83
N ALA A 79 7.89 6.37 -9.78
CA ALA A 79 8.21 5.59 -10.97
C ALA A 79 6.97 5.13 -11.77
N LEU A 80 5.84 4.92 -11.09
CA LEU A 80 4.58 4.46 -11.70
C LEU A 80 3.66 5.58 -12.16
N ARG A 81 3.88 6.85 -11.74
CA ARG A 81 3.04 7.98 -12.13
C ARG A 81 2.96 8.21 -13.64
N SER A 82 4.01 7.81 -14.38
CA SER A 82 4.05 7.88 -15.84
C SER A 82 3.33 6.72 -16.53
N ASP A 83 2.99 5.65 -15.80
CA ASP A 83 2.30 4.48 -16.35
C ASP A 83 0.80 4.80 -16.55
N PRO A 84 0.26 4.66 -17.77
CA PRO A 84 -1.16 4.89 -18.05
C PRO A 84 -2.09 4.04 -17.17
N ARG A 85 -1.66 2.83 -16.80
CA ARG A 85 -2.43 1.92 -15.93
C ARG A 85 -2.54 2.46 -14.52
N PHE A 86 -1.49 3.12 -14.02
CA PHE A 86 -1.52 3.77 -12.71
C PHE A 86 -2.48 4.95 -12.74
N GLN A 87 -2.40 5.80 -13.77
CA GLN A 87 -3.28 6.96 -13.93
C GLN A 87 -4.75 6.55 -13.97
N ALA A 88 -5.08 5.46 -14.67
CA ALA A 88 -6.44 4.92 -14.72
C ALA A 88 -6.96 4.41 -13.34
N LEU A 89 -6.08 4.01 -12.42
CA LEU A 89 -6.45 3.56 -11.07
C LEU A 89 -6.72 4.71 -10.10
N ILE A 90 -6.11 5.87 -10.32
CA ILE A 90 -6.23 7.06 -9.45
C ILE A 90 -7.10 8.17 -10.02
N GLN A 91 -7.73 7.90 -11.18
CA GLN A 91 -8.56 8.84 -11.92
C GLN A 91 -9.91 9.06 -11.27
#